data_AF-A0A3D3KQY2-F1
#
_entry.id   AF-A0A3D3KQY2-F1
#
_cell.length_a   1.000
_cell.length_b   1.000
_cell.length_c   1.000
_cell.angle_alpha   90.00
_cell.angle_beta   90.00
_cell.angle_gamma   90.00
#
_symmetry.space_group_name_H-M   'P 1'
#
loop_
_entity.id
_entity.type
_entity.pdbx_description
1 polymer ?
#
loop_
_entity_poly.entity_id
_entity_poly.type
_entity_poly.pdbx_seq_one_letter_code
_entity_poly.pdbx_strand_id
1 'polypeptide(L)'
;LDFSVEETEITQLPEAPVKVMMNVGTPEQAFTFAQLPNKGVGLARLEFIINRQIGIHPKALLNLDSQPADVAAEIRERIAAYDSPRDYYIKRLAEGVSTIAAAFAPEPVIVRMSDFKSNEYANLIGGPAYEPHEENPMLGFRGASRYLDPSFRDCFDLECEALSFVRNEMG
;
A
#
# COMPACT_ATOMS: atom_id res chain seq x y z
N LEU A 1 36.07 3.74 27.60
CA LEU A 1 35.53 2.83 26.57
C LEU A 1 36.08 3.33 25.26
N ASP A 2 37.06 2.63 24.71
CA ASP A 2 37.59 2.96 23.39
C ASP A 2 36.57 2.52 22.35
N PHE A 3 36.12 3.44 21.52
CA PHE A 3 35.27 3.16 20.38
C PHE A 3 35.97 3.64 19.11
N SER A 4 35.83 2.88 18.03
CA SER A 4 36.26 3.28 16.69
C SER A 4 35.02 3.70 15.91
N VAL A 5 35.07 4.89 15.32
CA VAL A 5 34.08 5.33 14.32
C VAL A 5 34.67 5.07 12.94
N GLU A 6 33.96 4.32 12.12
CA GLU A 6 34.31 4.08 10.73
C GLU A 6 33.32 4.88 9.86
N GLU A 7 33.82 5.88 9.16
CA GLU A 7 33.02 6.76 8.30
C GLU A 7 33.31 6.40 6.84
N THR A 8 32.27 6.05 6.08
CA THR A 8 32.39 5.66 4.66
C THR A 8 31.81 6.75 3.79
N GLU A 9 32.65 7.40 2.97
CA GLU A 9 32.18 8.37 1.98
C GLU A 9 31.48 7.66 0.80
N ILE A 10 30.17 7.89 0.67
CA ILE A 10 29.34 7.31 -0.41
C ILE A 10 29.39 8.17 -1.69
N THR A 11 30.29 9.16 -1.75
CA THR A 11 30.39 10.12 -2.87
C THR A 11 31.12 9.56 -4.08
N GLN A 12 31.92 8.49 -3.93
CA GLN A 12 32.73 7.89 -5.00
C GLN A 12 32.33 6.44 -5.32
N LEU A 13 31.04 6.21 -5.57
CA LEU A 13 30.62 4.92 -6.11
C LEU A 13 30.95 4.83 -7.61
N PRO A 14 31.47 3.69 -8.09
CA PRO A 14 31.67 3.49 -9.52
C PRO A 14 30.32 3.51 -10.25
N GLU A 15 30.33 3.95 -11.51
CA GLU A 15 29.13 3.90 -12.35
C GLU A 15 28.72 2.44 -12.57
N ALA A 16 27.49 2.10 -12.18
CA ALA A 16 26.96 0.75 -12.35
C ALA A 16 26.51 0.52 -13.80
N PRO A 17 26.74 -0.67 -14.39
CA PRO A 17 26.28 -1.00 -15.75
C PRO A 17 24.75 -1.13 -15.84
N VAL A 18 24.05 -1.06 -14.70
CA VAL A 18 22.59 -1.18 -14.56
C VAL A 18 22.07 -0.17 -13.56
N LYS A 19 20.77 0.14 -13.64
CA LYS A 19 20.08 0.98 -12.67
C LYS A 19 19.85 0.20 -11.38
N VAL A 20 20.47 0.63 -10.28
CA VAL A 20 20.21 0.08 -8.95
C VAL A 20 18.99 0.79 -8.37
N MET A 21 17.88 0.07 -8.23
CA MET A 21 16.61 0.60 -7.70
C MET A 21 16.28 -0.04 -6.35
N MET A 22 15.44 0.65 -5.58
CA MET A 22 15.04 0.21 -4.24
C MET A 22 13.76 -0.66 -4.28
N ASN A 23 13.64 -1.59 -3.35
CA ASN A 23 12.40 -2.29 -3.04
C ASN A 23 11.89 -1.75 -1.70
N VAL A 24 10.77 -1.01 -1.73
CA VAL A 24 10.27 -0.24 -0.60
C VAL A 24 8.85 -0.67 -0.28
N GLY A 25 8.59 -1.02 0.98
CA GLY A 25 7.25 -1.39 1.44
C GLY A 25 6.59 -0.37 2.35
N THR A 26 7.37 0.36 3.13
CA THR A 26 6.90 1.21 4.22
C THR A 26 7.12 2.70 3.89
N PRO A 27 6.07 3.53 3.85
CA PRO A 27 6.23 4.97 3.66
C PRO A 27 7.10 5.64 4.73
N GLU A 28 7.08 5.12 5.96
CA GLU A 28 7.78 5.71 7.12
C GLU A 28 9.31 5.71 6.96
N GLN A 29 9.86 4.79 6.16
CA GLN A 29 11.30 4.66 5.93
C GLN A 29 11.74 5.24 4.58
N ALA A 30 10.80 5.73 3.75
CA ALA A 30 11.08 6.15 2.38
C ALA A 30 12.14 7.26 2.32
N PHE A 31 12.03 8.30 3.17
CA PHE A 31 12.99 9.40 3.21
C PHE A 31 14.38 8.99 3.69
N THR A 32 14.48 7.98 4.56
CA THR A 32 15.77 7.43 4.98
C THR A 32 16.43 6.67 3.84
N PHE A 33 15.67 5.83 3.12
CA PHE A 33 16.20 5.06 2.00
C PHE A 33 16.59 5.93 0.80
N ALA A 34 15.88 7.04 0.59
CA ALA A 34 16.18 8.00 -0.46
C ALA A 34 17.57 8.66 -0.32
N GLN A 35 18.17 8.64 0.88
CA GLN A 35 19.53 9.16 1.10
C GLN A 35 20.62 8.28 0.48
N LEU A 36 20.32 7.00 0.20
CA LEU A 36 21.25 6.11 -0.48
C LEU A 36 21.24 6.37 -1.98
N PRO A 37 22.39 6.34 -2.67
CA PRO A 37 22.43 6.44 -4.13
C PRO A 37 21.57 5.35 -4.79
N ASN A 38 20.55 5.78 -5.52
CA ASN A 38 19.59 4.90 -6.16
C ASN A 38 19.07 5.52 -7.47
N LYS A 39 18.37 4.71 -8.26
CA LYS A 39 17.67 5.13 -9.49
C LYS A 39 16.15 4.97 -9.37
N GLY A 40 15.62 5.32 -8.19
CA GLY A 40 14.21 5.23 -7.84
C GLY A 40 13.83 3.92 -7.16
N VAL A 41 12.53 3.62 -7.19
CA VAL A 41 11.94 2.43 -6.58
C VAL A 41 11.48 1.48 -7.67
N GLY A 42 12.09 0.29 -7.72
CA GLY A 42 11.74 -0.75 -8.69
C GLY A 42 10.52 -1.57 -8.27
N LEU A 43 10.17 -1.54 -6.98
CA LEU A 43 9.00 -2.19 -6.43
C LEU A 43 8.53 -1.46 -5.16
N ALA A 44 7.46 -0.68 -5.28
CA ALA A 44 6.71 -0.14 -4.14
C ALA A 44 5.52 -1.05 -3.84
N ARG A 45 5.47 -1.60 -2.63
CA ARG A 45 4.47 -2.59 -2.19
C ARG A 45 3.34 -1.91 -1.41
N LEU A 46 2.09 -2.05 -1.86
CA LEU A 46 0.94 -1.46 -1.18
C LEU A 46 0.54 -2.21 0.10
N GLU A 47 1.07 -3.42 0.32
CA GLU A 47 0.59 -4.30 1.39
C GLU A 47 0.74 -3.71 2.79
N PHE A 48 1.79 -2.94 3.04
CA PHE A 48 1.97 -2.28 4.33
C PHE A 48 1.00 -1.11 4.52
N ILE A 49 0.74 -0.34 3.46
CA ILE A 49 -0.23 0.77 3.50
C ILE A 49 -1.62 0.21 3.83
N ILE A 50 -2.05 -0.83 3.11
CA ILE A 50 -3.36 -1.45 3.35
C ILE A 50 -3.44 -2.08 4.75
N ASN A 51 -2.43 -2.84 5.19
CA ASN A 51 -2.48 -3.51 6.50
C ASN A 51 -2.36 -2.55 7.69
N ARG A 52 -1.47 -1.56 7.62
CA ARG A 52 -1.11 -0.72 8.77
C ARG A 52 -1.84 0.62 8.76
N GLN A 53 -1.99 1.24 7.60
CA GLN A 53 -2.55 2.60 7.50
C GLN A 53 -4.05 2.59 7.25
N ILE A 54 -4.58 1.59 6.54
CA ILE A 54 -6.02 1.44 6.25
C ILE A 54 -6.67 0.47 7.24
N GLY A 55 -6.17 -0.77 7.33
CA GLY A 55 -6.57 -1.79 8.32
C GLY A 55 -7.99 -2.36 8.16
N ILE A 56 -8.74 -1.96 7.14
CA ILE A 56 -10.15 -2.33 6.92
C ILE A 56 -10.28 -2.98 5.56
N HIS A 57 -11.05 -4.06 5.46
CA HIS A 57 -11.33 -4.71 4.19
C HIS A 57 -12.12 -3.76 3.27
N PRO A 58 -11.72 -3.54 2.00
CA PRO A 58 -12.38 -2.54 1.14
C PRO A 58 -13.85 -2.86 0.89
N LYS A 59 -14.26 -4.14 0.85
CA LYS A 59 -15.69 -4.48 0.81
C LYS A 59 -16.46 -4.15 2.07
N ALA A 60 -15.85 -4.32 3.24
CA ALA A 60 -16.52 -3.98 4.49
C ALA A 60 -16.78 -2.48 4.57
N LEU A 61 -15.81 -1.70 4.07
CA LEU A 61 -15.87 -0.25 3.97
C LEU A 61 -16.94 0.22 2.96
N LEU A 62 -16.99 -0.37 1.76
CA LEU A 62 -18.00 -0.06 0.75
C LEU A 62 -19.42 -0.46 1.18
N ASN A 63 -19.55 -1.51 1.98
CA ASN A 63 -20.83 -2.02 2.47
C ASN A 63 -21.01 -1.73 3.98
N LEU A 64 -20.61 -0.54 4.42
CA LEU A 64 -20.59 -0.16 5.84
C LEU A 64 -21.94 -0.39 6.54
N ASP A 65 -23.04 -0.01 5.88
CA ASP A 65 -24.38 -0.10 6.47
C ASP A 65 -24.91 -1.55 6.58
N SER A 66 -24.31 -2.50 5.88
CA SER A 66 -24.63 -3.92 5.99
C SER A 66 -23.70 -4.68 6.93
N GLN A 67 -22.71 -4.01 7.55
CA GLN A 67 -21.80 -4.67 8.48
C GLN A 67 -22.50 -4.99 9.81
N PRO A 68 -22.06 -6.03 10.53
CA PRO A 68 -22.42 -6.24 11.93
C PRO A 68 -22.23 -4.98 12.77
N ALA A 69 -23.08 -4.76 13.77
CA ALA A 69 -23.14 -3.49 14.51
C ALA A 69 -21.80 -3.11 15.18
N ASP A 70 -21.08 -4.09 15.69
CA ASP A 70 -19.74 -3.96 16.28
C ASP A 70 -18.68 -3.56 15.23
N VAL A 71 -18.63 -4.27 14.09
CA VAL A 71 -17.73 -3.95 12.98
C VAL A 71 -18.04 -2.57 12.39
N ALA A 72 -19.31 -2.25 12.20
CA ALA A 72 -19.74 -0.96 11.68
C ALA A 72 -19.37 0.19 12.62
N ALA A 73 -19.46 -0.02 13.93
CA ALA A 73 -19.05 0.97 14.93
C ALA A 73 -17.53 1.21 14.87
N GLU A 74 -16.72 0.15 14.81
CA GLU A 74 -15.26 0.27 14.69
C GLU A 74 -14.84 0.97 13.39
N ILE A 75 -15.47 0.63 12.26
CA ILE A 75 -15.18 1.30 10.98
C ILE A 75 -15.53 2.78 11.06
N ARG A 76 -16.71 3.14 11.59
CA ARG A 76 -17.14 4.55 11.73
C ARG A 76 -16.19 5.36 12.61
N GLU A 77 -15.67 4.77 13.68
CA GLU A 77 -14.65 5.42 14.52
C GLU A 77 -13.36 5.70 13.75
N ARG A 78 -12.85 4.72 13.01
CA ARG A 78 -11.60 4.85 12.25
C ARG A 78 -11.68 5.86 11.12
N ILE A 79 -12.84 5.98 10.47
CA ILE A 79 -13.01 6.87 9.31
C ILE A 79 -13.62 8.23 9.67
N ALA A 80 -13.83 8.53 10.96
CA ALA A 80 -14.57 9.71 11.41
C ALA A 80 -14.03 11.06 10.89
N ALA A 81 -12.74 11.11 10.52
CA ALA A 81 -12.08 12.30 9.98
C ALA A 81 -12.23 12.46 8.45
N TYR A 82 -12.95 11.56 7.78
CA TYR A 82 -13.07 11.49 6.32
C TYR A 82 -14.53 11.65 5.91
N ASP A 83 -14.74 12.21 4.72
CA ASP A 83 -16.08 12.56 4.25
C ASP A 83 -16.94 11.33 3.95
N SER A 84 -16.30 10.22 3.58
CA SER A 84 -16.97 8.95 3.30
C SER A 84 -16.04 7.75 3.47
N PRO A 85 -16.59 6.52 3.56
CA PRO A 85 -15.80 5.30 3.53
C PRO A 85 -14.90 5.18 2.29
N ARG A 86 -15.42 5.57 1.12
CA ARG A 86 -14.63 5.60 -0.14
C ARG A 86 -13.46 6.57 -0.04
N ASP A 87 -13.74 7.78 0.43
CA ASP A 87 -12.75 8.86 0.57
C ASP A 87 -11.61 8.47 1.53
N TYR A 88 -11.95 7.82 2.65
CA TYR A 88 -10.94 7.24 3.56
C TYR A 88 -9.96 6.32 2.84
N TYR A 89 -10.46 5.34 2.07
CA TYR A 89 -9.58 4.38 1.41
C TYR A 89 -8.64 5.06 0.41
N ILE A 90 -9.22 5.92 -0.44
CA ILE A 90 -8.50 6.61 -1.51
C ILE A 90 -7.43 7.53 -0.93
N LYS A 91 -7.80 8.39 0.03
CA LYS A 91 -6.87 9.36 0.64
C LYS A 91 -5.75 8.65 1.40
N ARG A 92 -6.05 7.64 2.22
CA ARG A 92 -5.02 6.88 2.95
C ARG A 92 -4.04 6.17 2.02
N LEU A 93 -4.56 5.57 0.95
CA LEU A 93 -3.70 4.91 -0.05
C LEU A 93 -2.85 5.94 -0.81
N ALA A 94 -3.45 7.07 -1.19
CA ALA A 94 -2.75 8.16 -1.86
C ALA A 94 -1.67 8.78 -0.96
N GLU A 95 -1.92 8.99 0.33
CA GLU A 95 -0.95 9.45 1.31
C GLU A 95 0.27 8.52 1.38
N GLY A 96 0.04 7.20 1.49
CA GLY A 96 1.12 6.22 1.54
C GLY A 96 1.95 6.19 0.25
N VAL A 97 1.29 6.18 -0.91
CA VAL A 97 1.98 6.13 -2.22
C VAL A 97 2.72 7.43 -2.52
N SER A 98 2.07 8.58 -2.32
CA SER A 98 2.67 9.90 -2.56
C SER A 98 3.85 10.15 -1.64
N THR A 99 3.83 9.67 -0.38
CA THR A 99 4.98 9.76 0.53
C THR A 99 6.20 9.03 -0.05
N ILE A 100 6.01 7.83 -0.60
CA ILE A 100 7.10 7.09 -1.27
C ILE A 100 7.53 7.84 -2.54
N ALA A 101 6.59 8.26 -3.39
CA ALA A 101 6.90 8.96 -4.63
C ALA A 101 7.71 10.25 -4.38
N ALA A 102 7.28 11.05 -3.41
CA ALA A 102 7.93 12.31 -3.05
C ALA A 102 9.35 12.09 -2.51
N ALA A 103 9.60 11.04 -1.73
CA ALA A 103 10.92 10.74 -1.20
C ALA A 103 11.95 10.44 -2.31
N PHE A 104 11.52 9.88 -3.44
CA PHE A 104 12.38 9.46 -4.53
C PHE A 104 12.34 10.39 -5.76
N ALA A 105 11.58 11.49 -5.72
CA ALA A 105 11.49 12.41 -6.83
C ALA A 105 12.87 13.02 -7.19
N PRO A 106 13.22 13.15 -8.49
CA PRO A 106 12.41 12.86 -9.68
C PRO A 106 12.58 11.43 -10.25
N GLU A 107 13.23 10.53 -9.53
CA GLU A 107 13.46 9.16 -10.01
C GLU A 107 12.14 8.34 -10.02
N PRO A 108 11.99 7.35 -10.92
CA PRO A 108 10.74 6.63 -11.07
C PRO A 108 10.40 5.75 -9.86
N VAL A 109 9.11 5.69 -9.52
CA VAL A 109 8.56 4.81 -8.49
C VAL A 109 7.55 3.85 -9.12
N ILE A 110 7.93 2.57 -9.20
CA ILE A 110 7.10 1.52 -9.79
C ILE A 110 6.22 0.92 -8.68
N VAL A 111 4.96 1.32 -8.65
CA VAL A 111 3.98 0.83 -7.68
C VAL A 111 3.35 -0.48 -8.17
N ARG A 112 3.35 -1.49 -7.31
CA ARG A 112 2.61 -2.73 -7.53
C ARG A 112 1.29 -2.67 -6.79
N MET A 113 0.19 -2.83 -7.52
CA MET A 113 -1.17 -2.99 -6.98
C MET A 113 -1.24 -4.12 -5.94
N SER A 114 -2.30 -4.15 -5.13
CA SER A 114 -2.42 -5.08 -4.00
C SER A 114 -2.35 -6.57 -4.41
N ASP A 115 -1.30 -7.28 -3.99
CA ASP A 115 -1.12 -8.72 -4.24
C ASP A 115 -1.32 -9.55 -2.97
N PHE A 116 -2.28 -9.12 -2.14
CA PHE A 116 -2.72 -9.87 -0.96
C PHE A 116 -3.29 -11.23 -1.36
N LYS A 117 -3.01 -12.21 -0.52
CA LYS A 117 -3.75 -13.47 -0.46
C LYS A 117 -5.07 -13.25 0.27
N SER A 118 -6.03 -14.12 0.00
CA SER A 118 -7.33 -14.17 0.70
C SER A 118 -7.18 -14.16 2.23
N ASN A 119 -6.26 -14.97 2.77
CA ASN A 119 -6.00 -15.03 4.21
C ASN A 119 -5.40 -13.74 4.79
N GLU A 120 -4.70 -12.94 4.00
CA GLU A 120 -4.19 -11.63 4.43
C GLU A 120 -5.34 -10.61 4.47
N TYR A 121 -6.23 -10.62 3.47
CA TYR A 121 -7.45 -9.82 3.47
C TYR A 121 -8.40 -10.21 4.62
N ALA A 122 -8.49 -11.50 4.95
CA ALA A 122 -9.32 -12.01 6.03
C ALA A 122 -8.90 -11.47 7.40
N ASN A 123 -7.65 -11.04 7.57
CA ASN A 123 -7.15 -10.47 8.82
C ASN A 123 -7.48 -8.97 8.98
N LEU A 124 -8.02 -8.32 7.95
CA LEU A 124 -8.50 -6.94 8.04
C LEU A 124 -9.86 -6.89 8.73
N ILE A 125 -10.23 -5.71 9.24
CA ILE A 125 -11.55 -5.49 9.86
C ILE A 125 -12.65 -5.73 8.82
N GLY A 126 -13.61 -6.57 9.18
CA GLY A 126 -14.68 -7.04 8.31
C GLY A 126 -14.23 -8.01 7.20
N GLY A 127 -12.95 -8.39 7.14
CA GLY A 127 -12.39 -9.30 6.15
C GLY A 127 -12.98 -10.72 6.12
N PRO A 128 -13.20 -11.40 7.28
CA PRO A 128 -13.65 -12.80 7.28
C PRO A 128 -14.99 -13.04 6.58
N ALA A 129 -15.84 -12.02 6.44
CA ALA A 129 -17.12 -12.12 5.74
C ALA A 129 -16.96 -12.19 4.20
N TYR A 130 -15.82 -11.75 3.67
CA TYR A 130 -15.57 -11.65 2.23
C TYR A 130 -14.50 -12.63 1.72
N GLU A 131 -13.69 -13.18 2.62
CA GLU A 131 -12.56 -14.04 2.28
C GLU A 131 -12.79 -15.47 2.75
N PRO A 132 -13.35 -16.36 1.90
CA PRO A 132 -13.52 -17.76 2.26
C PRO A 132 -12.15 -18.43 2.47
N HIS A 133 -12.16 -19.49 3.28
CA HIS A 133 -10.95 -20.28 3.51
C HIS A 133 -10.50 -20.97 2.22
N GLU A 134 -9.22 -20.80 1.89
CA GLU A 134 -8.56 -21.52 0.81
C GLU A 134 -7.48 -22.44 1.38
N GLU A 135 -7.46 -23.70 0.94
CA GLU A 135 -6.42 -24.66 1.33
C GLU A 135 -5.02 -24.18 0.95
N ASN A 136 -4.88 -23.50 -0.20
CA ASN A 136 -3.61 -23.01 -0.72
C ASN A 136 -3.70 -21.55 -1.19
N PRO A 137 -3.60 -20.56 -0.29
CA PRO A 137 -3.74 -19.14 -0.64
C PRO A 137 -2.70 -18.63 -1.64
N MET A 138 -1.57 -19.31 -1.80
CA MET A 138 -0.55 -18.97 -2.80
C MET A 138 -1.02 -19.16 -4.24
N LEU A 139 -1.97 -20.07 -4.47
CA LEU A 139 -2.54 -20.40 -5.78
C LEU A 139 -4.01 -19.97 -5.89
N GLY A 140 -4.50 -19.23 -4.90
CA GLY A 140 -5.90 -18.87 -4.74
C GLY A 140 -6.28 -17.53 -5.38
N PHE A 141 -7.31 -16.93 -4.82
CA PHE A 141 -7.93 -15.70 -5.30
C PHE A 141 -7.10 -14.44 -4.99
N ARG A 142 -6.17 -14.10 -5.88
CA ARG A 142 -5.23 -12.97 -5.73
C ARG A 142 -4.75 -12.38 -7.06
N GLY A 143 -4.14 -11.20 -6.99
CA GLY A 143 -3.54 -10.54 -8.17
C GLY A 143 -4.55 -10.27 -9.28
N ALA A 144 -4.15 -10.48 -10.53
CA ALA A 144 -4.96 -10.10 -11.69
C ALA A 144 -6.33 -10.80 -11.76
N SER A 145 -6.44 -12.06 -11.33
CA SER A 145 -7.72 -12.77 -11.32
C SER A 145 -8.73 -12.10 -10.38
N ARG A 146 -8.24 -11.56 -9.27
CA ARG A 146 -9.04 -10.82 -8.29
C ARG A 146 -9.47 -9.44 -8.79
N TYR A 147 -8.58 -8.69 -9.46
CA TYR A 147 -8.89 -7.35 -9.97
C TYR A 147 -10.02 -7.32 -11.01
N LEU A 148 -10.18 -8.42 -11.75
CA LEU A 148 -11.16 -8.56 -12.82
C LEU A 148 -12.47 -9.19 -12.36
N ASP A 149 -12.49 -9.83 -11.18
CA ASP A 149 -13.66 -10.53 -10.71
C ASP A 149 -14.79 -9.54 -10.33
N PRO A 150 -16.02 -9.74 -10.81
CA PRO A 150 -17.14 -8.86 -10.49
C PRO A 150 -17.38 -8.68 -8.99
N SER A 151 -17.04 -9.69 -8.18
CA SER A 151 -17.19 -9.62 -6.73
C SER A 151 -16.19 -8.69 -6.06
N PHE A 152 -15.07 -8.31 -6.70
CA PHE A 152 -14.04 -7.45 -6.10
C PHE A 152 -13.72 -6.20 -6.93
N ARG A 153 -14.33 -6.06 -8.11
CA ARG A 153 -13.99 -5.00 -9.07
C ARG A 153 -14.06 -3.58 -8.49
N ASP A 154 -15.11 -3.30 -7.72
CA ASP A 154 -15.31 -2.01 -7.04
C ASP A 154 -14.20 -1.68 -6.04
N CYS A 155 -13.62 -2.67 -5.36
CA CYS A 155 -12.44 -2.48 -4.51
C CYS A 155 -11.21 -2.11 -5.33
N PHE A 156 -11.00 -2.78 -6.47
CA PHE A 156 -9.88 -2.46 -7.36
C PHE A 156 -10.02 -1.06 -7.98
N ASP A 157 -11.25 -0.63 -8.25
CA ASP A 157 -11.51 0.74 -8.73
C ASP A 157 -11.09 1.79 -7.69
N LEU A 158 -11.16 1.51 -6.38
CA LEU A 158 -10.63 2.40 -5.33
C LEU A 158 -9.11 2.54 -5.40
N GLU A 159 -8.38 1.44 -5.60
CA GLU A 159 -6.92 1.48 -5.76
C GLU A 159 -6.52 2.26 -7.03
N CYS A 160 -7.24 2.04 -8.13
CA CYS A 160 -7.03 2.79 -9.37
C CYS A 160 -7.26 4.29 -9.18
N GLU A 161 -8.34 4.66 -8.48
CA GLU A 161 -8.65 6.07 -8.22
C GLU A 161 -7.58 6.72 -7.35
N ALA A 162 -7.09 6.04 -6.31
CA ALA A 162 -6.00 6.55 -5.47
C ALA A 162 -4.72 6.81 -6.29
N LEU A 163 -4.31 5.86 -7.14
CA LEU A 163 -3.12 6.07 -7.98
C LEU A 163 -3.33 7.15 -9.04
N SER A 164 -4.55 7.25 -9.60
CA SER A 164 -4.91 8.33 -10.52
C SER A 164 -4.81 9.69 -9.81
N PHE A 165 -5.34 9.80 -8.60
CA PHE A 165 -5.29 11.00 -7.77
C PHE A 165 -3.85 11.42 -7.47
N VAL A 166 -2.99 10.47 -7.05
CA VAL A 166 -1.56 10.76 -6.80
C VAL A 166 -0.90 11.36 -8.06
N ARG A 167 -1.10 10.74 -9.23
CA ARG A 167 -0.42 11.14 -10.46
C ARG A 167 -0.96 12.41 -11.12
N ASN A 168 -2.26 12.67 -11.00
CA ASN A 168 -2.92 13.73 -11.76
C ASN A 168 -3.17 14.98 -10.92
N GLU A 169 -3.36 14.83 -9.60
CA GLU A 169 -3.68 15.93 -8.70
C GLU A 169 -2.52 16.30 -7.76
N MET A 170 -1.69 15.32 -7.34
CA MET A 170 -0.57 15.60 -6.43
C MET A 170 0.76 15.89 -7.15
N GLY A 171 1.02 15.28 -8.31
CA GLY A 171 2.21 15.51 -9.15
C GLY A 171 2.89 14.22 -9.58
#